data_AF-A0A948LQG6-F1
#
_entry.id   AF-A0A948LQG6-F1
#
_cell.length_a   1.000
_cell.length_b   1.000
_cell.length_c   1.000
_cell.angle_alpha   90.00
_cell.angle_beta   90.00
_cell.angle_gamma   90.00
#
_symmetry.space_group_name_H-M   'P 1'
#
loop_
_entity.id
_entity.type
_entity.pdbx_description
1 polymer ?
#
loop_
_entity_poly.entity_id
_entity_poly.type
_entity_poly.pdbx_seq_one_letter_code
_entity_poly.pdbx_strand_id
1 'polypeptide(L)'
;MRLFAWTLAALLAVCVGVPGQASASVTVKEKTVHYRISGVTGVALLKAMDRRGPKHGFRTRAIAQTSYSPAWTIEWRETAKDCRVERVSGVVSVTYTFPQAADALSPGMNRRWRAFLAGVTKHERMHGKIATQMARAVEKSISRLKISNDPGCRKARRETKRRMAEIYADYERKQYRFDALEHREGGKVERLIDALVLAPGV
;
A
#
# COMPACT_ATOMS: atom_id res chain seq x y z
N MET A 1 -4.56 16.12 -78.10
CA MET A 1 -3.47 16.55 -77.20
C MET A 1 -4.03 16.78 -75.81
N ARG A 2 -3.60 15.91 -74.88
CA ARG A 2 -3.41 16.08 -73.41
C ARG A 2 -4.57 16.60 -72.54
N LEU A 3 -5.24 15.62 -71.93
CA LEU A 3 -5.94 15.65 -70.64
C LEU A 3 -5.01 16.14 -69.51
N PHE A 4 -5.52 16.94 -68.57
CA PHE A 4 -5.00 16.99 -67.19
C PHE A 4 -6.11 17.41 -66.22
N ALA A 5 -6.76 16.41 -65.62
CA ALA A 5 -7.55 16.57 -64.41
C ALA A 5 -6.60 16.54 -63.21
N TRP A 6 -6.70 17.53 -62.32
CA TRP A 6 -5.94 17.55 -61.07
C TRP A 6 -6.93 17.49 -59.91
N THR A 7 -7.14 16.29 -59.38
CA THR A 7 -7.79 16.05 -58.09
C THR A 7 -6.77 16.25 -56.98
N LEU A 8 -6.95 17.27 -56.15
CA LEU A 8 -6.12 17.51 -54.98
C LEU A 8 -6.69 16.70 -53.80
N ALA A 9 -6.15 15.51 -53.56
CA ALA A 9 -6.46 14.71 -52.37
C ALA A 9 -5.58 15.17 -51.20
N ALA A 10 -6.17 15.83 -50.20
CA ALA A 10 -5.49 16.19 -48.97
C ALA A 10 -5.35 14.96 -48.05
N LEU A 11 -4.12 14.47 -47.88
CA LEU A 11 -3.76 13.42 -46.92
C LEU A 11 -3.70 14.02 -45.50
N LEU A 12 -4.76 13.79 -44.71
CA LEU A 12 -4.75 13.97 -43.26
C LEU A 12 -3.88 12.88 -42.62
N ALA A 13 -2.63 13.20 -42.29
CA ALA A 13 -1.77 12.35 -41.49
C ALA A 13 -2.26 12.36 -40.03
N VAL A 14 -3.06 11.36 -39.65
CA VAL A 14 -3.44 11.10 -38.26
C VAL A 14 -2.24 10.48 -37.55
N CYS A 15 -1.52 11.28 -36.77
CA CYS A 15 -0.51 10.79 -35.83
C CYS A 15 -1.22 10.04 -34.69
N VAL A 16 -1.40 8.73 -34.84
CA VAL A 16 -1.78 7.84 -33.73
C VAL A 16 -0.58 7.75 -32.79
N GLY A 17 -0.57 8.60 -31.76
CA GLY A 17 0.41 8.50 -30.68
C GLY A 17 0.26 7.15 -29.99
N VAL A 18 1.25 6.27 -30.16
CA VAL A 18 1.34 5.03 -29.39
C VAL A 18 1.47 5.44 -27.92
N PRO A 19 0.52 5.09 -27.04
CA PRO A 19 0.71 5.32 -25.62
C PRO A 19 1.91 4.46 -25.20
N GLY A 20 3.03 5.12 -24.86
CA GLY A 20 4.17 4.44 -24.27
C GLY A 20 3.66 3.66 -23.06
N GLN A 21 3.76 2.34 -23.12
CA GLN A 21 3.47 1.49 -21.97
C GLN A 21 4.42 1.93 -20.86
N ALA A 22 3.90 2.68 -19.89
CA ALA A 22 4.60 2.92 -18.65
C ALA A 22 4.69 1.56 -17.95
N SER A 23 5.80 0.85 -18.17
CA SER A 23 6.14 -0.34 -17.41
C SER A 23 6.03 0.04 -15.95
N ALA A 24 5.16 -0.66 -15.20
CA ALA A 24 4.90 -0.34 -13.82
C ALA A 24 6.22 -0.45 -13.03
N SER A 25 6.75 0.70 -12.60
CA SER A 25 7.94 0.83 -11.77
C SER A 25 8.01 -0.09 -10.57
N VAL A 26 6.81 -0.21 -9.98
CA VAL A 26 6.57 -0.70 -8.64
C VAL A 26 5.75 -1.98 -8.72
N THR A 27 6.35 -3.07 -8.27
CA THR A 27 5.69 -4.35 -8.04
C THR A 27 5.16 -4.40 -6.62
N VAL A 28 3.90 -4.82 -6.42
CA VAL A 28 3.33 -5.06 -5.09
C VAL A 28 3.22 -6.56 -4.86
N LYS A 29 3.79 -7.04 -3.77
CA LYS A 29 3.69 -8.45 -3.34
C LYS A 29 2.89 -8.49 -2.05
N GLU A 30 1.69 -9.08 -2.09
CA GLU A 30 0.85 -9.21 -0.90
C GLU A 30 0.90 -10.64 -0.36
N LYS A 31 0.96 -10.75 0.97
CA LYS A 31 0.85 -12.03 1.68
C LYS A 31 -0.16 -11.88 2.79
N THR A 32 -1.00 -12.89 2.98
CA THR A 32 -1.85 -13.01 4.16
C THR A 32 -1.34 -14.14 5.04
N VAL A 33 -1.21 -13.89 6.33
CA VAL A 33 -0.87 -14.89 7.35
C VAL A 33 -1.89 -14.85 8.47
N HIS A 34 -2.02 -15.98 9.17
CA HIS A 34 -2.99 -16.14 10.23
C HIS A 34 -2.34 -16.59 11.53
N TYR A 35 -2.86 -16.13 12.65
CA TYR A 35 -2.56 -16.66 13.96
C TYR A 35 -3.82 -17.26 14.60
N ARG A 36 -3.68 -18.45 15.20
CA ARG A 36 -4.83 -19.20 15.72
C ARG A 36 -5.26 -18.67 17.08
N ILE A 37 -6.56 -18.41 17.22
CA ILE A 37 -7.21 -18.06 18.49
C ILE A 37 -8.28 -19.10 18.86
N SER A 38 -8.48 -19.30 20.16
CA SER A 38 -9.50 -20.20 20.70
C SER A 38 -10.48 -19.42 21.57
N GLY A 39 -11.75 -19.80 21.54
CA GLY A 39 -12.87 -19.16 22.19
C GLY A 39 -14.15 -19.29 21.35
N VAL A 40 -15.28 -19.46 22.02
CA VAL A 40 -16.60 -19.61 21.36
C VAL A 40 -17.53 -18.42 21.59
N THR A 41 -17.10 -17.43 22.36
CA THR A 41 -17.82 -16.16 22.61
C THR A 41 -17.01 -14.98 22.12
N GLY A 42 -17.66 -13.85 21.84
CA GLY A 42 -16.99 -12.62 21.39
C GLY A 42 -15.91 -12.15 22.36
N VAL A 43 -16.22 -12.15 23.67
CA VAL A 43 -15.26 -11.78 24.73
C VAL A 43 -14.08 -12.75 24.78
N ALA A 44 -14.31 -14.05 24.64
CA ALA A 44 -13.23 -15.04 24.63
C ALA A 44 -12.31 -14.87 23.41
N LEU A 45 -12.90 -14.63 22.23
CA LEU A 45 -12.15 -14.34 21.00
C LEU A 45 -11.33 -13.05 21.15
N LEU A 46 -11.90 -11.98 21.69
CA LEU A 46 -11.18 -10.71 21.94
C LEU A 46 -9.99 -10.90 22.87
N LYS A 47 -10.18 -11.58 24.01
CA LYS A 47 -9.09 -11.91 24.95
C LYS A 47 -8.02 -12.79 24.32
N ALA A 48 -8.39 -13.71 23.43
CA ALA A 48 -7.44 -14.54 22.72
C ALA A 48 -6.61 -13.74 21.70
N MET A 49 -7.22 -12.77 21.04
CA MET A 49 -6.50 -11.82 20.16
C MET A 49 -5.54 -10.93 20.97
N ASP A 50 -5.97 -10.38 22.10
CA ASP A 50 -5.11 -9.59 22.98
C ASP A 50 -3.90 -10.39 23.49
N ARG A 51 -4.04 -11.70 23.73
CA ARG A 51 -2.93 -12.57 24.15
C ARG A 51 -2.00 -13.01 23.01
N ARG A 52 -2.54 -13.28 21.82
CA ARG A 52 -1.81 -13.96 20.72
C ARG A 52 -1.51 -13.08 19.52
N GLY A 53 -2.16 -11.93 19.41
CA GLY A 53 -2.04 -11.04 18.27
C GLY A 53 -0.63 -10.52 18.04
N PRO A 54 -0.32 -9.98 16.85
CA PRO A 54 0.97 -9.36 16.57
C PRO A 54 1.39 -8.38 17.65
N LYS A 55 2.68 -8.38 18.01
CA LYS A 55 3.22 -7.46 19.01
C LYS A 55 3.17 -6.03 18.47
N HIS A 56 2.68 -5.11 19.30
CA HIS A 56 2.68 -3.68 19.05
C HIS A 56 3.41 -2.99 20.21
N GLY A 57 4.59 -2.42 19.96
CA GLY A 57 5.45 -1.91 21.03
C GLY A 57 5.88 -2.99 22.03
N PHE A 58 6.21 -2.59 23.27
CA PHE A 58 6.79 -3.47 24.28
C PHE A 58 5.78 -4.36 25.03
N ARG A 59 4.50 -3.96 25.12
CA ARG A 59 3.51 -4.63 25.99
C ARG A 59 2.13 -4.86 25.37
N THR A 60 1.77 -4.22 24.26
CA THR A 60 0.43 -4.38 23.66
C THR A 60 0.47 -5.29 22.43
N ARG A 61 -0.67 -5.87 22.08
CA ARG A 61 -0.83 -6.67 20.87
C ARG A 61 -2.00 -6.14 20.07
N ALA A 62 -1.84 -6.12 18.75
CA ALA A 62 -2.90 -5.70 17.85
C ALA A 62 -3.79 -6.89 17.47
N ILE A 63 -5.07 -6.62 17.20
CA ILE A 63 -6.03 -7.62 16.69
C ILE A 63 -5.59 -8.14 15.32
N ALA A 64 -5.17 -7.24 14.44
CA ALA A 64 -4.58 -7.54 13.15
C ALA A 64 -3.42 -6.57 12.91
N GLN A 65 -2.61 -6.84 11.90
CA GLN A 65 -1.53 -5.96 11.53
C GLN A 65 -1.24 -6.04 10.05
N THR A 66 -1.08 -4.89 9.43
CA THR A 66 -0.41 -4.72 8.14
C THR A 66 1.02 -4.29 8.36
N SER A 67 1.96 -5.00 7.76
CA SER A 67 3.36 -4.60 7.67
C SER A 67 3.74 -4.44 6.22
N TYR A 68 4.66 -3.51 5.91
CA TYR A 68 5.18 -3.35 4.56
C TYR A 68 6.67 -3.06 4.56
N SER A 69 7.35 -3.53 3.51
CA SER A 69 8.77 -3.29 3.29
C SER A 69 9.01 -2.90 1.83
N PRO A 70 9.41 -1.65 1.55
CA PRO A 70 9.82 -1.21 0.23
C PRO A 70 11.30 -1.59 -0.03
N ALA A 71 11.59 -2.15 -1.19
CA ALA A 71 12.93 -2.39 -1.70
C ALA A 71 13.09 -1.69 -3.05
N TRP A 72 14.21 -0.99 -3.25
CA TRP A 72 14.45 -0.16 -4.44
C TRP A 72 15.73 -0.54 -5.16
N THR A 73 15.66 -0.55 -6.48
CA THR A 73 16.81 -0.54 -7.38
C THR A 73 16.78 0.79 -8.14
N ILE A 74 17.89 1.53 -8.07
CA ILE A 74 18.03 2.82 -8.74
C ILE A 74 19.33 2.79 -9.53
N GLU A 75 19.20 2.88 -10.85
CA GLU A 75 20.31 2.96 -11.77
C GLU A 75 20.56 4.40 -12.17
N TRP A 76 21.84 4.76 -12.18
CA TRP A 76 22.31 6.12 -12.40
C TRP A 76 23.08 6.18 -13.71
N ARG A 77 22.86 7.25 -14.47
CA ARG A 77 23.68 7.59 -15.62
C ARG A 77 24.39 8.90 -15.37
N GLU A 78 25.71 8.82 -15.28
CA GLU A 78 26.61 9.95 -15.21
C GLU A 78 27.06 10.36 -16.62
N THR A 79 27.16 11.65 -16.85
CA THR A 79 27.77 12.27 -18.03
C THR A 79 28.73 13.36 -17.58
N ALA A 80 29.53 13.90 -18.50
CA ALA A 80 30.42 15.02 -18.18
C ALA A 80 29.69 16.28 -17.66
N LYS A 81 28.39 16.42 -17.92
CA LYS A 81 27.59 17.61 -17.58
C LYS A 81 26.60 17.39 -16.45
N ASP A 82 26.18 16.14 -16.22
CA ASP A 82 25.08 15.84 -15.30
C ASP A 82 25.10 14.39 -14.80
N CYS A 83 24.37 14.15 -13.72
CA CYS A 83 23.93 12.83 -13.32
C CYS A 83 22.40 12.76 -13.31
N ARG A 84 21.85 11.68 -13.85
CA ARG A 84 20.40 11.42 -13.86
C ARG A 84 20.06 10.00 -13.42
N VAL A 85 18.83 9.83 -12.94
CA VAL A 85 18.22 8.50 -12.79
C VAL A 85 17.93 7.95 -14.18
N GLU A 86 18.52 6.81 -14.50
CA GLU A 86 18.27 6.08 -15.75
C GLU A 86 17.10 5.12 -15.61
N ARG A 87 17.06 4.40 -14.49
CA ARG A 87 15.98 3.48 -14.16
C ARG A 87 15.72 3.52 -12.66
N VAL A 88 14.46 3.45 -12.31
CA VAL A 88 14.01 3.18 -10.94
C VAL A 88 13.07 1.99 -11.01
N SER A 89 13.24 1.04 -10.11
CA SER A 89 12.26 -0.01 -9.88
C SER A 89 12.13 -0.30 -8.39
N GLY A 90 10.92 -0.65 -7.97
CA GLY A 90 10.57 -0.87 -6.58
C GLY A 90 9.76 -2.14 -6.39
N VAL A 91 9.94 -2.80 -5.25
CA VAL A 91 9.06 -3.85 -4.76
C VAL A 91 8.52 -3.44 -3.41
N VAL A 92 7.21 -3.44 -3.22
CA VAL A 92 6.58 -3.29 -1.90
C VAL A 92 6.04 -4.65 -1.50
N SER A 93 6.62 -5.23 -0.45
CA SER A 93 6.09 -6.44 0.16
C SER A 93 5.13 -6.04 1.28
N VAL A 94 3.85 -6.39 1.17
CA VAL A 94 2.82 -6.13 2.17
C VAL A 94 2.39 -7.45 2.80
N THR A 95 2.45 -7.55 4.13
CA THR A 95 1.98 -8.72 4.87
C THR A 95 0.83 -8.33 5.79
N TYR A 96 -0.33 -8.95 5.57
CA TYR A 96 -1.50 -8.85 6.42
C TYR A 96 -1.54 -10.02 7.41
N THR A 97 -1.66 -9.73 8.69
CA THR A 97 -1.74 -10.72 9.77
C THR A 97 -3.11 -10.67 10.40
N PHE A 98 -3.90 -11.74 10.30
CA PHE A 98 -5.26 -11.80 10.81
C PHE A 98 -5.47 -12.92 11.85
N PRO A 99 -6.39 -12.75 12.79
CA PRO A 99 -6.80 -13.84 13.67
C PRO A 99 -7.59 -14.90 12.89
N GLN A 100 -7.46 -16.15 13.29
CA GLN A 100 -8.26 -17.27 12.78
C GLN A 100 -8.87 -18.04 13.95
N ALA A 101 -10.20 -18.05 14.04
CA ALA A 101 -10.93 -18.85 15.01
C ALA A 101 -10.65 -20.35 14.78
N ALA A 102 -10.19 -21.02 15.82
CA ALA A 102 -9.85 -22.45 15.79
C ALA A 102 -11.04 -23.35 16.12
N ASP A 103 -11.96 -22.86 16.95
CA ASP A 103 -13.09 -23.62 17.48
C ASP A 103 -14.33 -23.47 16.59
N ALA A 104 -15.22 -24.46 16.63
CA ALA A 104 -16.52 -24.38 15.97
C ALA A 104 -17.38 -23.31 16.67
N LEU A 105 -17.80 -22.29 15.91
CA LEU A 105 -18.65 -21.22 16.39
C LEU A 105 -20.13 -21.55 16.13
N SER A 106 -21.01 -21.22 17.07
CA SER A 106 -22.47 -21.29 16.84
C SER A 106 -22.85 -20.43 15.61
N PRO A 107 -23.97 -20.72 14.92
CA PRO A 107 -24.37 -19.95 13.73
C PRO A 107 -24.40 -18.43 13.96
N GLY A 108 -24.96 -17.99 15.10
CA GLY A 108 -24.99 -16.57 15.48
C GLY A 108 -23.60 -15.98 15.71
N MET A 109 -22.73 -16.68 16.43
CA MET A 109 -21.36 -16.21 16.67
C MET A 109 -20.53 -16.20 15.38
N ASN A 110 -20.69 -17.20 14.52
CA ASN A 110 -20.00 -17.26 13.23
C ASN A 110 -20.39 -16.11 12.30
N ARG A 111 -21.67 -15.71 12.27
CA ARG A 111 -22.13 -14.51 11.53
C ARG A 111 -21.40 -13.25 12.00
N ARG A 112 -21.33 -13.04 13.32
CA ARG A 112 -20.64 -11.89 13.92
C ARG A 112 -19.14 -11.92 13.67
N TRP A 113 -18.51 -13.09 13.83
CA TRP A 113 -17.09 -13.28 13.55
C TRP A 113 -16.74 -12.91 12.11
N ARG A 114 -17.52 -13.37 11.12
CA ARG A 114 -17.30 -13.01 9.71
C ARG A 114 -17.45 -11.52 9.46
N ALA A 115 -18.47 -10.88 10.04
CA ALA A 115 -18.68 -9.44 9.90
C ALA A 115 -17.52 -8.64 10.51
N PHE A 116 -17.09 -9.01 11.72
CA PHE A 116 -15.92 -8.46 12.39
C PHE A 116 -14.66 -8.59 11.51
N LEU A 117 -14.35 -9.81 11.07
CA LEU A 117 -13.15 -10.08 10.28
C LEU A 117 -13.17 -9.37 8.92
N ALA A 118 -14.34 -9.22 8.29
CA ALA A 118 -14.49 -8.44 7.07
C ALA A 118 -14.19 -6.95 7.30
N GLY A 119 -14.67 -6.38 8.41
CA GLY A 119 -14.38 -5.01 8.81
C GLY A 119 -12.89 -4.78 9.09
N VAL A 120 -12.28 -5.66 9.88
CA VAL A 120 -10.83 -5.63 10.17
C VAL A 120 -10.02 -5.80 8.89
N THR A 121 -10.41 -6.71 8.00
CA THR A 121 -9.75 -6.89 6.70
C THR A 121 -9.79 -5.62 5.86
N LYS A 122 -10.92 -4.90 5.84
CA LYS A 122 -11.05 -3.63 5.12
C LYS A 122 -10.12 -2.56 5.70
N HIS A 123 -10.02 -2.49 7.03
CA HIS A 123 -9.11 -1.59 7.73
C HIS A 123 -7.65 -1.87 7.33
N GLU A 124 -7.20 -3.12 7.48
CA GLU A 124 -5.82 -3.52 7.16
C GLU A 124 -5.48 -3.30 5.67
N ARG A 125 -6.39 -3.63 4.76
CA ARG A 125 -6.17 -3.39 3.31
C ARG A 125 -6.03 -1.90 2.96
N MET A 126 -6.58 -1.00 3.77
CA MET A 126 -6.33 0.43 3.56
C MET A 126 -4.87 0.78 3.84
N HIS A 127 -4.25 0.22 4.88
CA HIS A 127 -2.82 0.41 5.14
C HIS A 127 -1.95 -0.08 3.97
N GLY A 128 -2.27 -1.26 3.42
CA GLY A 128 -1.58 -1.79 2.23
C GLY A 128 -1.74 -0.89 1.00
N LYS A 129 -2.92 -0.30 0.82
CA LYS A 129 -3.18 0.70 -0.22
C LYS A 129 -2.35 1.96 -0.02
N ILE A 130 -2.26 2.49 1.21
CA ILE A 130 -1.44 3.67 1.54
C ILE A 130 0.04 3.37 1.27
N ALA A 131 0.55 2.21 1.67
CA ALA A 131 1.93 1.79 1.40
C ALA A 131 2.23 1.65 -0.10
N THR A 132 1.27 1.13 -0.87
CA THR A 132 1.39 1.06 -2.34
C THR A 132 1.43 2.45 -2.98
N GLN A 133 0.58 3.36 -2.51
CA GLN A 133 0.58 4.75 -2.98
C GLN A 133 1.88 5.48 -2.64
N MET A 134 2.45 5.22 -1.45
CA MET A 134 3.75 5.75 -1.04
C MET A 134 4.84 5.37 -2.03
N ALA A 135 4.93 4.08 -2.39
CA ALA A 135 5.96 3.63 -3.31
C ALA A 135 5.80 4.23 -4.70
N ARG A 136 4.58 4.30 -5.23
CA ARG A 136 4.33 4.98 -6.52
C ARG A 136 4.69 6.46 -6.46
N ALA A 137 4.46 7.13 -5.33
CA ALA A 137 4.87 8.52 -5.14
C ALA A 137 6.39 8.69 -5.15
N VAL A 138 7.13 7.77 -4.49
CA VAL A 138 8.60 7.74 -4.53
C VAL A 138 9.11 7.56 -5.95
N GLU A 139 8.66 6.51 -6.65
CA GLU A 139 9.04 6.22 -8.04
C GLU A 139 8.83 7.46 -8.93
N LYS A 140 7.64 8.06 -8.87
CA LYS A 140 7.32 9.28 -9.63
C LYS A 140 8.24 10.43 -9.29
N SER A 141 8.58 10.62 -8.02
CA SER A 141 9.40 11.75 -7.54
C SER A 141 10.86 11.65 -7.99
N ILE A 142 11.39 10.44 -8.16
CA ILE A 142 12.82 10.23 -8.46
C ILE A 142 13.11 9.78 -9.89
N SER A 143 12.13 9.20 -10.61
CA SER A 143 12.28 8.69 -11.99
C SER A 143 12.81 9.72 -13.00
N ARG A 144 12.61 11.02 -12.76
CA ARG A 144 13.05 12.11 -13.64
C ARG A 144 14.13 12.99 -13.00
N LEU A 145 14.75 12.55 -11.91
CA LEU A 145 15.77 13.33 -11.25
C LEU A 145 17.00 13.45 -12.15
N LYS A 146 17.42 14.68 -12.39
CA LYS A 146 18.63 15.05 -13.12
C LYS A 146 19.27 16.23 -12.40
N ILE A 147 20.57 16.16 -12.14
CA ILE A 147 21.34 17.23 -11.51
C ILE A 147 22.59 17.51 -12.33
N SER A 148 22.79 18.76 -12.71
CA SER A 148 23.97 19.23 -13.43
C SER A 148 25.20 19.31 -12.53
N ASN A 149 26.39 19.19 -13.12
CA ASN A 149 27.69 19.30 -12.46
C ASN A 149 27.78 18.41 -11.21
N ASP A 150 27.54 17.11 -11.40
CA ASP A 150 27.48 16.12 -10.32
C ASP A 150 28.38 14.90 -10.57
N PRO A 151 29.71 15.08 -10.53
CA PRO A 151 30.65 13.98 -10.68
C PRO A 151 30.45 12.93 -9.57
N GLY A 152 30.38 11.67 -9.95
CA GLY A 152 30.07 10.54 -9.06
C GLY A 152 28.62 10.51 -8.55
N CYS A 153 27.70 11.26 -9.17
CA CYS A 153 26.27 11.28 -8.83
C CYS A 153 25.96 11.62 -7.35
N ARG A 154 26.83 12.38 -6.69
CA ARG A 154 26.75 12.61 -5.24
C ARG A 154 25.55 13.48 -4.85
N LYS A 155 25.31 14.56 -5.58
CA LYS A 155 24.16 15.47 -5.37
C LYS A 155 22.86 14.73 -5.70
N ALA A 156 22.81 13.99 -6.80
CA ALA A 156 21.63 13.27 -7.24
C ALA A 156 21.24 12.18 -6.23
N ARG A 157 22.21 11.42 -5.71
CA ARG A 157 21.97 10.44 -4.64
C ARG A 157 21.45 11.07 -3.34
N ARG A 158 22.01 12.21 -2.93
CA ARG A 158 21.52 12.95 -1.75
C ARG A 158 20.09 13.44 -1.94
N GLU A 159 19.80 14.02 -3.09
CA GLU A 159 18.47 14.54 -3.42
C GLU A 159 17.42 13.42 -3.52
N THR A 160 17.76 12.28 -4.11
CA THR A 160 16.90 11.08 -4.08
C THR A 160 16.61 10.64 -2.65
N LYS A 161 17.62 10.52 -1.78
CA LYS A 161 17.42 10.15 -0.37
C LYS A 161 16.50 11.15 0.35
N ARG A 162 16.69 12.46 0.12
CA ARG A 162 15.85 13.51 0.69
C ARG A 162 14.39 13.36 0.26
N ARG A 163 14.13 13.25 -1.05
CA ARG A 163 12.77 13.05 -1.60
C ARG A 163 12.10 11.79 -1.05
N MET A 164 12.84 10.69 -0.98
CA MET A 164 12.33 9.44 -0.43
C MET A 164 11.94 9.59 1.05
N ALA A 165 12.81 10.19 1.86
CA ALA A 165 12.55 10.41 3.28
C ALA A 165 11.32 11.30 3.52
N GLU A 166 11.16 12.37 2.75
CA GLU A 166 10.00 13.27 2.83
C GLU A 166 8.69 12.55 2.48
N ILE A 167 8.70 11.75 1.41
CA ILE A 167 7.53 10.99 1.00
C ILE A 167 7.20 9.91 2.03
N TYR A 168 8.20 9.20 2.55
CA TYR A 168 7.97 8.23 3.62
C TYR A 168 7.35 8.88 4.83
N ALA A 169 7.91 9.98 5.34
CA ALA A 169 7.35 10.71 6.46
C ALA A 169 5.90 11.16 6.20
N ASP A 170 5.57 11.60 4.98
CA ASP A 170 4.21 11.98 4.62
C ASP A 170 3.22 10.81 4.65
N TYR A 171 3.63 9.66 4.13
CA TYR A 171 2.77 8.49 4.10
C TYR A 171 2.66 7.80 5.46
N GLU A 172 3.69 7.82 6.30
CA GLU A 172 3.58 7.40 7.70
C GLU A 172 2.55 8.27 8.46
N ARG A 173 2.56 9.60 8.24
CA ARG A 173 1.51 10.47 8.80
C ARG A 173 0.12 10.11 8.28
N LYS A 174 -0.02 9.65 7.03
CA LYS A 174 -1.31 9.18 6.49
C LYS A 174 -1.76 7.88 7.15
N GLN A 175 -0.85 6.93 7.40
CA GLN A 175 -1.15 5.71 8.16
C GLN A 175 -1.69 6.07 9.54
N TYR A 176 -0.95 6.90 10.29
CA TYR A 176 -1.33 7.33 11.63
C TYR A 176 -2.68 8.06 11.66
N ARG A 177 -2.92 8.99 10.72
CA ARG A 177 -4.20 9.71 10.64
C ARG A 177 -5.37 8.77 10.35
N PHE A 178 -5.17 7.78 9.49
CA PHE A 178 -6.19 6.77 9.22
C PHE A 178 -6.51 5.96 10.48
N ASP A 179 -5.49 5.50 11.21
CA ASP A 179 -5.69 4.80 12.48
C ASP A 179 -6.43 5.65 13.49
N ALA A 180 -6.01 6.89 13.71
CA ALA A 180 -6.64 7.80 14.65
C ALA A 180 -8.13 8.02 14.32
N LEU A 181 -8.49 8.12 13.04
CA LEU A 181 -9.89 8.28 12.61
C LEU A 181 -10.73 7.02 12.79
N GLU A 182 -10.15 5.84 12.58
CA GLU A 182 -10.86 4.56 12.67
C GLU A 182 -11.00 4.07 14.12
N HIS A 183 -10.05 4.42 15.00
CA HIS A 183 -9.96 4.02 16.41
C HIS A 183 -10.44 5.06 17.41
N ARG A 184 -10.87 6.25 16.98
CA ARG A 184 -11.51 7.25 17.86
C ARG A 184 -12.76 6.67 18.52
N GLU A 185 -13.24 7.34 19.56
CA GLU A 185 -14.51 7.02 20.21
C GLU A 185 -15.68 7.00 19.19
N GLY A 186 -16.47 5.94 19.24
CA GLY A 186 -17.53 5.62 18.28
C GLY A 186 -16.99 5.30 16.88
N GLY A 187 -15.70 5.03 16.73
CA GLY A 187 -15.00 4.78 15.47
C GLY A 187 -15.41 3.47 14.78
N LYS A 188 -14.91 3.23 13.57
CA LYS A 188 -15.25 1.99 12.85
C LYS A 188 -14.71 0.76 13.56
N VAL A 189 -13.48 0.81 14.06
CA VAL A 189 -12.83 -0.33 14.73
C VAL A 189 -13.52 -0.66 16.05
N GLU A 190 -13.85 0.37 16.84
CA GLU A 190 -14.57 0.19 18.11
C GLU A 190 -15.94 -0.48 17.87
N ARG A 191 -16.73 0.00 16.91
CA ARG A 191 -18.03 -0.62 16.57
C ARG A 191 -17.89 -2.07 16.10
N LEU A 192 -16.78 -2.45 15.47
CA LEU A 192 -16.53 -3.84 15.10
C LEU A 192 -16.30 -4.70 16.36
N ILE A 193 -15.54 -4.18 17.33
CA ILE A 193 -15.30 -4.86 18.61
C ILE A 193 -16.61 -4.99 19.39
N ASP A 194 -17.39 -3.92 19.50
CA ASP A 194 -18.69 -3.92 20.18
C ASP A 194 -19.64 -4.93 19.54
N ALA A 195 -19.75 -4.94 18.21
CA ALA A 195 -20.59 -5.89 17.51
C ALA A 195 -20.13 -7.35 17.69
N LEU A 196 -18.83 -7.57 17.90
CA LEU A 196 -18.29 -8.90 18.21
C LEU A 196 -18.68 -9.34 19.62
N VAL A 197 -18.62 -8.44 20.61
CA VAL A 197 -18.74 -8.78 22.05
C VAL A 197 -20.13 -8.56 22.67
N LEU A 198 -20.91 -7.58 22.22
CA LEU A 198 -22.14 -7.12 22.89
C LEU A 198 -23.44 -7.66 22.30
N ALA A 199 -23.41 -8.38 21.17
CA ALA A 199 -24.67 -8.81 20.57
C ALA A 199 -25.36 -9.91 21.42
N PRO A 200 -26.62 -9.70 21.86
CA PRO A 200 -27.38 -10.73 22.54
C PRO A 200 -27.60 -11.92 21.59
N GLY A 201 -27.71 -13.11 22.17
CA GLY A 201 -28.09 -14.31 21.43
C GLY A 201 -29.43 -14.09 20.73
N VAL A 202 -29.40 -14.13 19.40
CA VAL A 202 -30.56 -14.37 18.53
C VAL A 202 -30.15 -15.45 17.54
#